data_AF-A0A2N8UI02-F1
#
_entry.id   AF-A0A2N8UI02-F1
#
_cell.length_a   1.000
_cell.length_b   1.000
_cell.length_c   1.000
_cell.angle_alpha   90.00
_cell.angle_beta   90.00
_cell.angle_gamma   90.00
#
_symmetry.space_group_name_H-M   'P 1'
#
loop_
_entity.id
_entity.type
_entity.pdbx_description
1 polymer ?
#
loop_
_entity_poly.entity_id
_entity_poly.type
_entity_poly.pdbx_seq_one_letter_code
_entity_poly.pdbx_strand_id
1 'polypeptide(L)'
;MYHSLLTASFFIAVLILVYRNRSFFVSLLPESVAARLPDSLQPAASDLPLSHASSAPSSSLFSRLYNRFTARSSQYAPIPGSSWGANLSNGLSSSLFDITANIDANDPRSGLDPSGAQDVQTIMANQGVTFDQARLIRHKQILVQNNIDPNTGLPLDSKAVTSLGGRVGGSRG
;
A
#
# COMPACT_ATOMS: atom_id res chain seq x y z
N MET A 1 57.66 0.85 8.61
CA MET A 1 56.59 0.85 9.63
C MET A 1 55.18 1.01 9.04
N TYR A 2 54.99 1.17 7.73
CA TYR A 2 53.65 1.30 7.11
C TYR A 2 52.96 -0.03 6.77
N HIS A 3 53.72 -1.12 6.60
CA HIS A 3 53.15 -2.43 6.25
C HIS A 3 52.29 -3.04 7.38
N SER A 4 52.63 -2.79 8.65
CA SER A 4 51.84 -3.29 9.79
C SER A 4 50.47 -2.60 9.92
N LEU A 5 50.42 -1.30 9.62
CA LEU A 5 49.16 -0.54 9.61
C LEU A 5 48.28 -0.92 8.41
N LEU A 6 48.90 -1.18 7.25
CA LEU A 6 48.18 -1.58 6.04
C LEU A 6 47.58 -2.99 6.18
N THR A 7 48.32 -3.95 6.75
CA THR A 7 47.80 -5.30 6.98
C THR A 7 46.71 -5.29 8.03
N ALA A 8 46.87 -4.55 9.14
CA ALA A 8 45.83 -4.43 10.16
C ALA A 8 44.53 -3.83 9.57
N SER A 9 44.62 -2.78 8.75
CA SER A 9 43.47 -2.18 8.07
C SER A 9 42.81 -3.15 7.09
N PHE A 10 43.60 -3.93 6.35
CA PHE A 10 43.08 -4.95 5.43
C PHE A 10 42.28 -6.02 6.17
N PHE A 11 42.80 -6.55 7.28
CA PHE A 11 42.07 -7.54 8.08
C PHE A 11 40.79 -6.96 8.70
N ILE A 12 40.81 -5.71 9.16
CA ILE A 12 39.63 -5.02 9.68
C ILE A 12 38.58 -4.83 8.58
N ALA A 13 38.99 -4.40 7.38
CA ALA A 13 38.09 -4.23 6.25
C ALA A 13 37.48 -5.56 5.78
N VAL A 14 38.28 -6.64 5.74
CA VAL A 14 37.80 -8.00 5.44
C VAL A 14 36.81 -8.46 6.50
N LEU A 15 37.11 -8.27 7.79
CA LEU A 15 36.22 -8.62 8.90
C LEU A 15 34.88 -7.87 8.82
N ILE A 16 34.91 -6.58 8.52
CA ILE A 16 33.71 -5.76 8.30
C ILE A 16 32.91 -6.27 7.10
N LEU A 17 33.57 -6.65 6.00
CA LEU A 17 32.92 -7.16 4.81
C LEU A 17 32.27 -8.53 5.05
N VAL A 18 32.95 -9.44 5.75
CA VAL A 18 32.41 -10.74 6.17
C VAL A 18 31.23 -10.55 7.12
N TYR A 19 31.33 -9.64 8.08
CA TYR A 19 30.23 -9.36 9.02
C TYR A 19 29.01 -8.74 8.31
N ARG A 20 29.23 -7.86 7.33
CA ARG A 20 28.17 -7.23 6.53
C ARG A 20 27.50 -8.20 5.56
N ASN A 21 28.26 -9.17 5.04
CA ASN A 21 27.80 -10.18 4.09
C ASN A 21 27.65 -11.57 4.74
N ARG A 22 27.44 -11.63 6.06
CA ARG A 22 27.44 -12.87 6.86
C ARG A 22 26.47 -13.94 6.38
N SER A 23 25.31 -13.55 5.86
CA SER A 23 24.29 -14.48 5.34
C SER A 23 24.77 -15.28 4.13
N PHE A 24 25.66 -14.72 3.31
CA PHE A 24 26.28 -15.43 2.19
C PHE A 24 27.37 -16.40 2.67
N PHE A 25 28.19 -16.02 3.64
CA PHE A 25 29.25 -16.90 4.14
C PHE A 25 28.70 -18.06 4.98
N VAL A 26 27.62 -17.84 5.75
CA VAL A 26 26.94 -18.89 6.53
C VAL A 26 26.33 -19.99 5.64
N SER A 27 25.92 -19.68 4.40
CA SER A 27 25.43 -20.71 3.47
C SER A 27 26.54 -21.51 2.76
N LEU A 28 27.78 -21.03 2.81
CA LEU A 28 28.95 -21.76 2.29
C LEU A 28 29.60 -22.67 3.35
N LEU A 29 29.14 -22.60 4.61
CA LEU A 29 29.65 -23.42 5.71
C LEU A 29 28.99 -24.81 5.68
N PRO A 30 29.77 -25.91 5.83
CA PRO A 30 29.23 -27.25 5.98
C PRO A 30 28.24 -27.35 7.17
N GLU A 31 27.16 -28.12 7.01
CA GLU A 31 26.07 -28.23 8.00
C GLU A 31 26.53 -28.55 9.43
N SER A 32 27.63 -29.31 9.57
CA SER A 32 28.20 -29.67 10.87
C SER A 32 28.72 -28.48 11.68
N VAL A 33 29.09 -27.39 11.01
CA VAL A 33 29.56 -26.14 11.64
C VAL A 33 28.39 -25.19 11.88
N ALA A 34 27.39 -25.18 10.98
CA ALA A 34 26.19 -24.36 11.12
C ALA A 34 25.36 -24.74 12.37
N ALA A 35 25.30 -26.03 12.71
CA ALA A 35 24.57 -26.53 13.88
C ALA A 35 25.23 -26.17 15.22
N ARG A 36 26.48 -25.68 15.23
CA ARG A 36 27.21 -25.27 16.45
C ARG A 36 27.37 -23.76 16.59
N LEU A 37 26.78 -22.98 15.70
CA LEU A 37 26.81 -21.52 15.80
C LEU A 37 25.87 -21.05 16.94
N PRO A 38 26.28 -20.04 17.72
CA PRO A 38 25.41 -19.47 18.76
C PRO A 38 24.11 -18.94 18.13
N ASP A 39 23.00 -19.01 18.88
CA ASP A 39 21.64 -18.63 18.43
C ASP A 39 21.55 -17.25 17.76
N SER A 40 22.50 -16.36 18.03
CA SER A 40 22.63 -15.04 17.40
C SER A 40 22.98 -15.06 15.90
N LEU A 41 23.43 -16.20 15.37
CA LEU A 41 23.82 -16.38 13.97
C LEU A 41 22.93 -17.36 13.20
N GLN A 42 21.98 -18.00 13.89
CA GLN A 42 20.98 -18.83 13.23
C GLN A 42 19.83 -17.96 12.71
N PRO A 43 19.37 -18.17 11.47
CA PRO A 43 18.14 -17.56 11.00
C PRO A 43 16.98 -18.14 11.82
N ALA A 44 16.21 -17.27 12.47
CA ALA A 44 15.07 -17.65 13.30
C ALA A 44 14.12 -18.56 12.50
N ALA A 45 14.02 -19.82 12.92
CA ALA A 45 12.97 -20.70 12.48
C ALA A 45 11.63 -20.02 12.81
N SER A 46 10.77 -19.92 11.81
CA SER A 46 9.43 -19.38 11.92
C SER A 46 8.57 -20.35 12.74
N ASP A 47 8.60 -20.23 14.07
CA ASP A 47 7.71 -20.96 14.96
C ASP A 47 6.38 -20.20 15.14
N LEU A 48 5.31 -20.86 14.73
CA LEU A 48 3.91 -20.51 14.95
C LEU A 48 3.60 -20.36 16.46
N PRO A 49 2.69 -19.47 16.87
CA PRO A 49 2.50 -19.15 18.28
C PRO A 49 1.54 -20.15 18.94
N LEU A 50 2.00 -20.81 20.00
CA LEU A 50 1.13 -21.41 21.02
C LEU A 50 1.49 -20.82 22.39
N SER A 51 0.58 -19.96 22.85
CA SER A 51 0.24 -19.63 24.24
C SER A 51 1.28 -19.84 25.35
N HIS A 52 1.72 -18.76 26.00
CA HIS A 52 1.53 -18.55 27.44
C HIS A 52 2.00 -17.13 27.85
N ALA A 53 1.46 -16.69 28.98
CA ALA A 53 1.54 -15.35 29.54
C ALA A 53 2.95 -14.88 29.93
N SER A 54 3.07 -13.55 29.97
CA SER A 54 3.65 -12.73 31.06
C SER A 54 4.70 -11.70 30.61
N SER A 55 4.41 -10.46 31.02
CA SER A 55 5.31 -9.39 31.42
C SER A 55 6.35 -8.84 30.43
N ALA A 56 6.10 -7.57 30.10
CA ALA A 56 7.04 -6.45 30.13
C ALA A 56 7.48 -5.83 28.78
N PRO A 57 7.70 -4.51 28.75
CA PRO A 57 7.71 -3.69 27.56
C PRO A 57 9.14 -3.44 27.09
N SER A 58 9.42 -3.55 25.80
CA SER A 58 10.69 -3.06 25.26
C SER A 58 10.54 -2.62 23.82
N SER A 59 10.40 -1.32 23.69
CA SER A 59 10.47 -0.52 22.48
C SER A 59 11.83 -0.68 21.80
N SER A 60 12.01 -1.72 20.98
CA SER A 60 13.21 -1.87 20.16
C SER A 60 13.01 -1.20 18.81
N LEU A 61 13.42 0.07 18.74
CA LEU A 61 13.52 0.92 17.55
C LEU A 61 14.37 0.31 16.40
N PHE A 62 15.08 -0.79 16.68
CA PHE A 62 16.01 -1.46 15.75
C PHE A 62 15.34 -2.39 14.73
N SER A 63 14.10 -2.83 14.94
CA SER A 63 13.40 -3.74 14.01
C SER A 63 12.96 -3.07 12.71
N ARG A 64 12.89 -1.73 12.64
CA ARG A 64 12.44 -1.00 11.44
C ARG A 64 13.48 -0.87 10.34
N LEU A 65 14.77 -1.05 10.62
CA LEU A 65 15.80 -0.76 9.62
C LEU A 65 16.06 -1.92 8.65
N TYR A 66 15.69 -3.16 9.00
CA TYR A 66 16.02 -4.35 8.20
C TYR A 66 15.00 -4.74 7.13
N ASN A 67 13.82 -4.11 7.08
CA ASN A 67 12.78 -4.49 6.11
C ASN A 67 12.94 -3.86 4.71
N ARG A 68 14.12 -3.28 4.38
CA ARG A 68 14.28 -2.49 3.14
C ARG A 68 14.98 -3.21 1.99
N PHE A 69 15.43 -4.46 2.14
CA PHE A 69 16.29 -5.10 1.12
C PHE A 69 15.78 -6.40 0.50
N THR A 70 14.53 -6.79 0.76
CA THR A 70 13.80 -7.80 -0.03
C THR A 70 12.43 -7.20 -0.33
N ALA A 71 12.04 -6.82 -1.55
CA ALA A 71 11.99 -7.65 -2.74
C ALA A 71 11.88 -6.76 -3.99
N ARG A 72 12.63 -7.12 -5.04
CA ARG A 72 12.38 -6.66 -6.40
C ARG A 72 11.32 -7.57 -7.03
N SER A 73 10.04 -7.29 -6.79
CA SER A 73 8.91 -7.62 -7.67
C SER A 73 7.62 -6.94 -7.20
N SER A 74 7.62 -5.60 -7.12
CA SER A 74 6.38 -4.86 -6.83
C SER A 74 6.40 -3.55 -7.60
N GLN A 75 5.84 -3.57 -8.83
CA GLN A 75 5.63 -2.35 -9.63
C GLN A 75 4.53 -1.44 -9.06
N TYR A 76 3.99 -1.74 -7.90
CA TYR A 76 3.08 -0.89 -7.14
C TYR A 76 3.48 -0.91 -5.66
N ALA A 77 3.91 0.24 -5.14
CA ALA A 77 4.05 0.45 -3.70
C ALA A 77 2.70 0.96 -3.16
N PRO A 78 2.19 0.42 -2.04
CA PRO A 78 0.96 0.92 -1.45
C PRO A 78 1.14 2.38 -1.03
N ILE A 79 0.17 3.23 -1.40
CA ILE A 79 0.04 4.59 -0.89
C ILE A 79 -0.14 4.50 0.64
N PRO A 80 0.72 5.13 1.45
CA PRO A 80 0.57 5.13 2.90
C PRO A 80 -0.69 5.89 3.34
N GLY A 81 -1.39 5.40 4.36
CA GLY A 81 -2.44 6.17 5.07
C GLY A 81 -3.89 5.82 4.73
N SER A 82 -4.16 4.94 3.76
CA SER A 82 -5.47 4.34 3.52
C SER A 82 -5.40 2.83 3.73
N SER A 83 -6.47 2.23 4.25
CA SER A 83 -6.61 0.78 4.37
C SER A 83 -8.06 0.36 4.13
N TRP A 84 -8.26 -0.86 3.60
CA TRP A 84 -9.59 -1.40 3.35
C TRP A 84 -10.46 -1.41 4.61
N GLY A 85 -9.91 -1.85 5.75
CA GLY A 85 -10.63 -1.90 7.03
C GLY A 85 -11.08 -0.52 7.52
N ALA A 86 -10.23 0.50 7.40
CA ALA A 86 -10.60 1.87 7.77
C ALA A 86 -11.70 2.44 6.85
N ASN A 87 -11.67 2.12 5.56
CA ASN A 87 -12.71 2.53 4.62
C ASN A 87 -14.06 1.90 4.99
N LEU A 88 -14.06 0.61 5.35
CA LEU A 88 -15.27 -0.09 5.77
C LEU A 88 -15.84 0.50 7.07
N SER A 89 -14.98 0.75 8.08
CA SER A 89 -15.42 1.35 9.35
C SER A 89 -15.99 2.76 9.20
N ASN A 90 -15.55 3.49 8.16
CA ASN A 90 -16.08 4.80 7.82
C ASN A 90 -17.35 4.76 6.95
N GLY A 91 -17.92 3.58 6.71
CA GLY A 91 -19.14 3.44 5.92
C GLY A 91 -18.93 3.65 4.42
N LEU A 92 -17.72 3.48 3.90
CA LEU A 92 -17.40 3.63 2.48
C LEU A 92 -17.62 2.31 1.69
N SER A 93 -18.76 1.66 1.94
CA SER A 93 -19.17 0.42 1.31
C SER A 93 -20.70 0.41 1.13
N SER A 94 -21.19 -0.17 0.05
CA SER A 94 -22.63 -0.35 -0.24
C SER A 94 -22.88 -1.69 -0.93
N SER A 95 -24.15 -2.02 -1.19
CA SER A 95 -24.51 -3.24 -1.93
C SER A 95 -23.99 -3.26 -3.37
N LEU A 96 -23.85 -2.10 -4.01
CA LEU A 96 -23.32 -1.95 -5.36
C LEU A 96 -21.80 -1.75 -5.38
N PHE A 97 -21.19 -1.56 -4.22
CA PHE A 97 -19.77 -1.33 -4.05
C PHE A 97 -19.31 -1.99 -2.75
N ASP A 98 -19.10 -3.29 -2.83
CA ASP A 98 -18.64 -4.10 -1.72
C ASP A 98 -17.11 -4.15 -1.70
N ILE A 99 -16.53 -3.79 -0.55
CA ILE A 99 -15.09 -3.88 -0.30
C ILE A 99 -14.73 -4.99 0.71
N THR A 100 -15.71 -5.70 1.28
CA THR A 100 -15.44 -6.77 2.26
C THR A 100 -14.68 -7.92 1.61
N ALA A 101 -15.02 -8.27 0.37
CA ALA A 101 -14.29 -9.30 -0.39
C ALA A 101 -12.79 -8.99 -0.52
N ASN A 102 -12.41 -7.71 -0.63
CA ASN A 102 -11.01 -7.31 -0.71
C ASN A 102 -10.30 -7.44 0.65
N ILE A 103 -11.02 -7.21 1.75
CA ILE A 103 -10.54 -7.42 3.11
C ILE A 103 -10.33 -8.91 3.35
N ASP A 104 -11.31 -9.73 2.98
CA ASP A 104 -11.30 -11.19 3.16
C ASP A 104 -10.20 -11.84 2.32
N ALA A 105 -9.96 -11.33 1.11
CA ALA A 105 -8.87 -11.76 0.23
C ALA A 105 -7.49 -11.21 0.63
N ASN A 106 -7.42 -10.38 1.69
CA ASN A 106 -6.22 -9.69 2.14
C ASN A 106 -5.49 -8.97 0.97
N ASP A 107 -6.26 -8.22 0.18
CA ASP A 107 -5.77 -7.50 -1.00
C ASP A 107 -4.62 -6.54 -0.61
N PRO A 108 -3.43 -6.65 -1.24
CA PRO A 108 -2.26 -5.85 -0.90
C PRO A 108 -2.36 -4.35 -1.27
N ARG A 109 -3.42 -3.93 -1.98
CA ARG A 109 -3.65 -2.52 -2.32
C ARG A 109 -3.99 -1.68 -1.07
N SER A 110 -3.72 -0.39 -1.14
CA SER A 110 -4.02 0.57 -0.05
C SER A 110 -5.50 0.86 0.16
N GLY A 111 -6.41 0.27 -0.62
CA GLY A 111 -7.83 0.60 -0.57
C GLY A 111 -8.21 1.80 -1.43
N LEU A 112 -9.20 2.56 -0.97
CA LEU A 112 -9.75 3.72 -1.68
C LEU A 112 -8.78 4.91 -1.64
N ASP A 113 -8.84 5.73 -2.69
CA ASP A 113 -8.08 6.99 -2.75
C ASP A 113 -8.41 7.88 -1.54
N PRO A 114 -7.41 8.31 -0.74
CA PRO A 114 -7.64 9.09 0.47
C PRO A 114 -8.41 10.40 0.21
N SER A 115 -8.10 11.09 -0.89
CA SER A 115 -8.73 12.38 -1.20
C SER A 115 -10.22 12.20 -1.53
N GLY A 116 -10.52 11.23 -2.41
CA GLY A 116 -11.90 10.95 -2.78
C GLY A 116 -12.71 10.32 -1.65
N ALA A 117 -12.09 9.48 -0.81
CA ALA A 117 -12.72 8.95 0.38
C ALA A 117 -13.14 10.08 1.33
N GLN A 118 -12.23 11.03 1.60
CA GLN A 118 -12.50 12.19 2.45
C GLN A 118 -13.62 13.08 1.90
N ASP A 119 -13.62 13.35 0.59
CA ASP A 119 -14.68 14.14 -0.06
C ASP A 119 -16.05 13.48 0.10
N VAL A 120 -16.13 12.17 -0.14
CA VAL A 120 -17.36 11.39 -0.01
C VAL A 120 -17.86 11.41 1.44
N GLN A 121 -16.97 11.19 2.42
CA GLN A 121 -17.31 11.31 3.84
C GLN A 121 -17.83 12.70 4.19
N THR A 122 -17.21 13.75 3.64
CA THR A 122 -17.64 15.14 3.86
C THR A 122 -19.04 15.39 3.29
N ILE A 123 -19.34 14.87 2.10
CA ILE A 123 -20.67 14.96 1.50
C ILE A 123 -21.71 14.17 2.30
N MET A 124 -21.36 12.96 2.77
CA MET A 124 -22.22 12.16 3.64
C MET A 124 -22.55 12.91 4.94
N ALA A 125 -21.54 13.49 5.59
CA ALA A 125 -21.71 14.25 6.83
C ALA A 125 -22.53 15.53 6.64
N ASN A 126 -22.29 16.26 5.55
CA ASN A 126 -22.96 17.54 5.30
C ASN A 126 -24.40 17.38 4.82
N GLN A 127 -24.70 16.35 4.01
CA GLN A 127 -26.00 16.19 3.36
C GLN A 127 -26.84 15.05 3.95
N GLY A 128 -26.28 14.24 4.86
CA GLY A 128 -26.99 13.10 5.47
C GLY A 128 -27.38 12.03 4.45
N VAL A 129 -26.60 11.87 3.37
CA VAL A 129 -26.89 10.94 2.26
C VAL A 129 -26.12 9.64 2.40
N THR A 130 -26.58 8.61 1.70
CA THR A 130 -25.90 7.31 1.62
C THR A 130 -24.57 7.40 0.85
N PHE A 131 -23.70 6.42 1.01
CA PHE A 131 -22.41 6.35 0.31
C PHE A 131 -22.54 6.47 -1.22
N ASP A 132 -23.48 5.75 -1.84
CA ASP A 132 -23.66 5.80 -3.29
C ASP A 132 -24.19 7.15 -3.77
N GLN A 133 -25.10 7.77 -3.01
CA GLN A 133 -25.58 9.12 -3.28
C GLN A 133 -24.44 10.14 -3.16
N ALA A 134 -23.62 10.06 -2.12
CA ALA A 134 -22.47 10.93 -1.93
C ALA A 134 -21.45 10.78 -3.08
N ARG A 135 -21.19 9.55 -3.55
CA ARG A 135 -20.36 9.30 -4.73
C ARG A 135 -20.93 9.94 -5.99
N LEU A 136 -22.25 9.81 -6.22
CA LEU A 136 -22.92 10.44 -7.35
C LEU A 136 -22.81 11.97 -7.29
N ILE A 137 -23.05 12.56 -6.12
CA ILE A 137 -22.93 14.00 -5.90
C ILE A 137 -21.50 14.48 -6.17
N ARG A 138 -20.50 13.81 -5.60
CA ARG A 138 -19.08 14.12 -5.84
C ARG A 138 -18.75 14.07 -7.33
N HIS A 139 -19.21 13.03 -8.02
CA HIS A 139 -18.94 12.88 -9.45
C HIS A 139 -19.57 14.01 -10.27
N LYS A 140 -20.83 14.39 -9.97
CA LYS A 140 -21.48 15.54 -10.60
C LYS A 140 -20.74 16.84 -10.34
N GLN A 141 -20.21 17.06 -9.14
CA GLN A 141 -19.39 18.23 -8.82
C GLN A 141 -18.12 18.28 -9.66
N ILE A 142 -17.43 17.15 -9.83
CA ILE A 142 -16.22 17.05 -10.67
C ILE A 142 -16.55 17.36 -12.13
N LEU A 143 -17.67 16.87 -12.66
CA LEU A 143 -18.10 17.17 -14.04
C LEU A 143 -18.29 18.68 -14.25
N VAL A 144 -19.03 19.32 -13.34
CA VAL A 144 -19.27 20.77 -13.38
C VAL A 144 -17.95 21.55 -13.32
N GLN A 145 -17.03 21.16 -12.43
CA GLN A 145 -15.70 21.79 -12.31
C GLN A 145 -14.88 21.69 -13.59
N ASN A 146 -15.12 20.68 -14.42
CA ASN A 146 -14.44 20.45 -15.68
C ASN A 146 -15.23 20.96 -16.91
N ASN A 147 -16.23 21.82 -16.71
CA ASN A 147 -17.12 22.32 -17.78
C ASN A 147 -17.84 21.20 -18.55
N ILE A 148 -18.30 20.17 -17.83
CA ILE A 148 -19.12 19.08 -18.36
C ILE A 148 -20.48 19.13 -17.67
N ASP A 149 -21.56 18.98 -18.44
CA ASP A 149 -22.92 18.92 -17.90
C ASP A 149 -23.08 17.63 -17.07
N PRO A 150 -23.43 17.73 -15.77
CA PRO A 150 -23.58 16.57 -14.90
C PRO A 150 -24.77 15.66 -15.24
N ASN A 151 -25.73 16.12 -16.06
CA ASN A 151 -26.89 15.32 -16.44
C ASN A 151 -26.71 14.65 -17.80
N THR A 152 -26.22 15.38 -18.79
CA THR A 152 -26.03 14.84 -20.16
C THR A 152 -24.64 14.25 -20.40
N GLY A 153 -23.64 14.63 -19.60
CA GLY A 153 -22.23 14.27 -19.81
C GLY A 153 -21.58 14.99 -20.99
N LEU A 154 -22.25 15.98 -21.59
CA LEU A 154 -21.75 16.74 -22.72
C LEU A 154 -20.89 17.94 -22.24
N PRO A 155 -19.90 18.38 -23.04
CA PRO A 155 -19.18 19.61 -22.75
C PRO A 155 -20.13 20.82 -22.71
N LEU A 156 -19.92 21.71 -21.74
CA LEU A 156 -20.62 23.00 -21.65
C LEU A 156 -20.00 24.07 -22.55
N ASP A 157 -18.93 23.74 -23.28
CA ASP A 157 -18.31 24.65 -24.24
C ASP A 157 -19.22 24.92 -25.44
N SER A 158 -19.53 26.19 -25.67
CA SER A 158 -20.30 26.68 -26.83
C SER A 158 -19.71 26.25 -28.20
N LYS A 159 -18.41 25.94 -28.26
CA LYS A 159 -17.74 25.49 -29.48
C LYS A 159 -17.71 23.97 -29.63
N ALA A 160 -18.19 23.22 -28.64
CA ALA A 160 -18.23 21.77 -28.71
C ALA A 160 -19.26 21.32 -29.76
N VAL A 161 -18.78 20.61 -30.79
CA VAL A 161 -19.65 19.96 -31.77
C VAL A 161 -20.14 18.65 -31.17
N THR A 162 -21.37 18.64 -30.66
CA THR A 162 -21.99 17.45 -30.04
C THR A 162 -22.79 16.60 -31.03
N SER A 163 -23.12 17.13 -32.21
CA SER A 163 -23.76 16.38 -33.28
C SER A 163 -23.29 16.83 -34.67
N LEU A 164 -23.13 15.87 -35.58
CA LEU A 164 -22.81 16.10 -36.99
C LEU A 164 -24.11 16.08 -37.82
N GLY A 165 -24.95 17.11 -37.69
CA GLY A 165 -26.00 17.43 -38.67
C GLY A 165 -27.04 16.36 -39.02
N GLY A 166 -27.32 15.39 -38.14
CA GLY A 166 -28.42 14.43 -38.32
C GLY A 166 -29.76 15.09 -37.97
N ARG A 167 -30.64 15.25 -38.96
CA ARG A 167 -32.03 15.68 -38.74
C ARG A 167 -32.66 14.79 -37.67
N VAL A 168 -33.03 15.37 -36.53
CA VAL A 168 -33.90 14.72 -35.54
C VAL A 168 -35.26 14.54 -36.20
N GLY A 169 -35.45 13.39 -36.85
CA GLY A 169 -36.70 13.02 -37.49
C GLY A 169 -37.77 12.84 -36.44
N GLY A 170 -38.77 13.73 -36.45
CA GLY A 170 -39.98 13.57 -35.67
C GLY A 170 -40.66 12.26 -36.03
N SER A 171 -40.64 11.31 -35.10
CA SER A 171 -41.49 10.12 -35.17
C SER A 171 -42.91 10.54 -34.82
N ARG A 172 -43.69 10.87 -35.85
CA ARG A 172 -45.15 10.79 -35.80
C ARG A 172 -45.53 9.32 -36.00
N GLY A 173 -46.16 8.74 -34.99
CA GLY A 173 -46.80 7.43 -34.99
C GLY A 173 -47.67 7.32 -33.75
#